data_AF-A0A917QPQ3-F1
#
_entry.id   AF-A0A917QPQ3-F1
#
_cell.length_a   1.000
_cell.length_b   1.000
_cell.length_c   1.000
_cell.angle_alpha   90.00
_cell.angle_beta   90.00
_cell.angle_gamma   90.00
#
_symmetry.space_group_name_H-M   'P 1'
#
loop_
_entity.id
_entity.type
_entity.pdbx_description
1 polymer ?
#
loop_
_entity_poly.entity_id
_entity_poly.type
_entity_poly.pdbx_seq_one_letter_code
_entity_poly.pdbx_strand_id
1 'polypeptide(L)'
;MKNTVTQNEQATPPVVVEARQYADGWSRLAGFLEDHPEIAEGASVGSISSVMRYLSHHTEDPARFMVDASQACVDAGGRVEPDVDGRFAGVKLSFGPVRVFVYTDAHRVATHRVTGTVEKVEYTLTFDLPEQAAAVTR
;
A
#
# COMPACT_ATOMS: atom_id res chain seq x y z
N MET A 1 -29.95 35.70 -23.07
CA MET A 1 -28.64 35.35 -23.64
C MET A 1 -28.29 33.94 -23.19
N LYS A 2 -28.02 33.02 -24.13
CA LYS A 2 -27.61 31.63 -23.86
C LYS A 2 -26.10 31.63 -23.66
N ASN A 3 -25.61 31.21 -22.49
CA ASN A 3 -24.20 30.84 -22.33
C ASN A 3 -24.11 29.33 -22.25
N THR A 4 -23.78 28.74 -23.39
CA THR A 4 -23.24 27.39 -23.50
C THR A 4 -21.74 27.51 -23.33
N VAL A 5 -21.16 26.87 -22.32
CA VAL A 5 -19.73 26.51 -22.32
C VAL A 5 -19.64 25.04 -21.94
N THR A 6 -19.24 24.27 -22.94
CA THR A 6 -18.99 22.83 -22.96
C THR A 6 -17.74 22.51 -22.16
N GLN A 7 -17.85 21.78 -21.05
CA GLN A 7 -16.71 21.05 -20.48
C GLN A 7 -16.76 19.63 -21.02
N ASN A 8 -15.94 19.36 -22.04
CA ASN A 8 -15.55 17.99 -22.39
C ASN A 8 -14.56 17.52 -21.31
N GLU A 9 -15.08 16.91 -20.25
CA GLU A 9 -14.27 16.03 -19.40
C GLU A 9 -13.87 14.84 -20.27
N GLN A 10 -12.61 14.80 -20.68
CA GLN A 10 -12.03 13.59 -21.26
C GLN A 10 -12.03 12.53 -20.16
N ALA A 11 -13.08 11.71 -20.12
CA ALA A 11 -13.14 10.54 -19.26
C ALA A 11 -11.91 9.67 -19.55
N THR A 12 -11.06 9.47 -18.55
CA THR A 12 -9.96 8.50 -18.64
C THR A 12 -10.57 7.15 -19.02
N PRO A 13 -10.13 6.50 -20.10
CA PRO A 13 -10.68 5.21 -20.49
C PRO A 13 -10.49 4.22 -19.33
N PRO A 14 -11.47 3.33 -19.09
CA PRO A 14 -11.34 2.34 -18.03
C PRO A 14 -10.12 1.49 -18.29
N VAL A 15 -9.26 1.33 -17.27
CA VAL A 15 -8.14 0.39 -17.32
C VAL A 15 -8.74 -1.01 -17.33
N VAL A 16 -8.74 -1.65 -18.50
CA VAL A 16 -9.18 -3.04 -18.64
C VAL A 16 -8.03 -3.94 -18.21
N VAL A 17 -8.17 -4.54 -17.02
CA VAL A 17 -7.28 -5.60 -16.55
C VAL A 17 -7.84 -6.94 -17.00
N GLU A 18 -7.03 -7.77 -17.67
CA GLU A 18 -7.49 -9.06 -18.15
C GLU A 18 -7.75 -10.03 -16.99
N ALA A 19 -8.79 -10.87 -17.11
CA ALA A 19 -9.11 -11.87 -16.09
C ALA A 19 -7.91 -12.80 -15.79
N ARG A 20 -7.07 -13.07 -16.80
CA ARG A 20 -5.83 -13.84 -16.63
C ARG A 20 -4.84 -13.17 -15.68
N GLN A 21 -4.72 -11.85 -15.72
CA GLN A 21 -3.83 -11.10 -14.83
C GLN A 21 -4.31 -11.18 -13.37
N TYR A 22 -5.62 -11.22 -13.13
CA TYR A 22 -6.17 -11.48 -11.81
C TYR A 22 -5.88 -12.91 -11.33
N ALA A 23 -6.08 -13.91 -12.18
CA ALA A 23 -5.79 -15.30 -11.82
C ALA A 23 -4.31 -15.52 -11.47
N ASP A 24 -3.41 -14.95 -12.27
CA ASP A 24 -1.97 -15.00 -12.01
C ASP A 24 -1.61 -14.26 -10.71
N GLY A 25 -2.24 -13.10 -10.46
CA GLY A 25 -2.07 -12.32 -9.23
C GLY A 25 -2.51 -13.07 -7.99
N TRP A 26 -3.69 -13.72 -8.02
CA TRP A 26 -4.19 -14.55 -6.93
C TRP A 26 -3.32 -15.78 -6.68
N SER A 27 -2.79 -16.40 -7.73
CA SER A 27 -1.89 -17.55 -7.59
C SER A 27 -0.59 -17.17 -6.88
N ARG A 28 -0.03 -15.99 -7.21
CA ARG A 28 1.17 -15.47 -6.52
C ARG A 28 0.89 -15.07 -5.09
N LEU A 29 -0.26 -14.42 -4.84
CA LEU A 29 -0.67 -14.06 -3.49
C LEU A 29 -0.88 -15.31 -2.61
N ALA A 30 -1.47 -16.38 -3.16
CA ALA A 30 -1.65 -17.63 -2.42
C ALA A 30 -0.31 -18.20 -1.94
N GLY A 31 0.68 -18.34 -2.84
CA GLY A 31 2.02 -18.80 -2.45
C GLY A 31 2.68 -17.89 -1.41
N PHE A 32 2.58 -16.57 -1.59
CA PHE A 32 3.08 -15.60 -0.61
C PHE A 32 2.45 -15.78 0.79
N LEU A 33 1.14 -16.00 0.88
CA LEU A 33 0.46 -16.18 2.17
C LEU A 33 0.69 -17.57 2.78
N GLU A 34 0.98 -18.58 1.97
CA GLU A 34 1.42 -19.91 2.44
C GLU A 34 2.81 -19.84 3.08
N ASP A 35 3.72 -19.07 2.47
CA ASP A 35 5.10 -18.88 2.98
C ASP A 35 5.17 -17.92 4.18
N HIS A 36 4.22 -16.99 4.30
CA HIS A 36 4.16 -15.94 5.33
C HIS A 36 2.82 -15.95 6.10
N PRO A 37 2.53 -17.00 6.89
CA PRO A 37 1.26 -17.16 7.59
C PRO A 37 0.95 -16.02 8.56
N GLU A 38 1.96 -15.35 9.13
CA GLU A 38 1.80 -14.19 10.02
C GLU A 38 1.11 -12.99 9.34
N ILE A 39 1.19 -12.90 8.01
CA ILE A 39 0.51 -11.88 7.22
C ILE A 39 -0.94 -12.30 6.96
N ALA A 40 -1.19 -13.59 6.77
CA ALA A 40 -2.54 -14.14 6.57
C ALA A 40 -3.36 -14.13 7.87
N GLU A 41 -2.73 -14.41 9.01
CA GLU A 41 -3.38 -14.46 10.30
C GLU A 41 -4.02 -13.11 10.64
N GLY A 42 -5.35 -13.07 10.72
CA GLY A 42 -6.10 -11.86 11.01
C GLY A 42 -6.08 -10.81 9.87
N ALA A 43 -5.77 -11.23 8.65
CA ALA A 43 -6.13 -10.49 7.46
C ALA A 43 -7.61 -10.73 7.10
N SER A 44 -8.20 -9.78 6.39
CA SER A 44 -9.54 -9.88 5.83
C SER A 44 -9.52 -9.60 4.33
N VAL A 45 -10.46 -10.17 3.58
CA VAL A 45 -10.62 -9.84 2.16
C VAL A 45 -11.48 -8.57 2.06
N GLY A 46 -10.88 -7.47 1.62
CA GLY A 46 -11.57 -6.18 1.49
C GLY A 46 -12.33 -6.04 0.17
N SER A 47 -11.80 -6.61 -0.91
CA SER A 47 -12.44 -6.64 -2.23
C SER A 47 -11.89 -7.81 -3.07
N ILE A 48 -12.44 -7.99 -4.28
CA ILE A 48 -11.96 -9.01 -5.23
C ILE A 48 -10.48 -8.84 -5.64
N SER A 49 -9.87 -7.70 -5.35
CA SER A 49 -8.48 -7.40 -5.66
C SER A 49 -7.65 -7.05 -4.43
N SER A 50 -8.22 -7.14 -3.22
CA SER A 50 -7.53 -6.69 -2.02
C SER A 50 -7.74 -7.57 -0.79
N VAL A 51 -6.61 -7.84 -0.14
CA VAL A 51 -6.53 -8.36 1.23
C VAL A 51 -6.04 -7.23 2.14
N MET A 52 -6.57 -7.15 3.35
CA MET A 52 -6.31 -6.09 4.31
C MET A 52 -5.87 -6.69 5.64
N ARG A 53 -4.73 -6.24 6.15
CA ARG A 53 -4.17 -6.64 7.43
C ARG A 53 -3.92 -5.41 8.28
N TYR A 54 -4.78 -5.21 9.27
CA TYR A 54 -4.59 -4.17 10.28
C TYR A 54 -3.72 -4.69 11.43
N LEU A 55 -2.58 -4.04 11.67
CA LEU A 55 -1.70 -4.31 12.80
C LEU A 55 -2.24 -3.61 14.03
N SER A 56 -2.99 -4.35 14.84
CA SER A 56 -3.62 -3.84 16.06
C SER A 56 -2.60 -3.36 17.09
N HIS A 57 -3.07 -2.68 18.15
CA HIS A 57 -2.26 -2.22 19.28
C HIS A 57 -1.52 -3.33 20.04
N HIS A 58 -1.89 -4.60 19.83
CA HIS A 58 -1.18 -5.76 20.38
C HIS A 58 0.04 -6.19 19.54
N THR A 59 0.20 -5.65 18.33
CA THR A 59 1.40 -5.89 17.52
C THR A 59 2.55 -5.11 18.15
N GLU A 60 3.56 -5.81 18.67
CA GLU A 60 4.65 -5.22 19.44
C GLU A 60 5.45 -4.21 18.62
N ASP A 61 5.80 -4.55 17.37
CA ASP A 61 6.52 -3.68 16.46
C ASP A 61 5.89 -3.66 15.06
N PRO A 62 4.92 -2.76 14.81
CA PRO A 62 4.26 -2.69 13.52
C PRO A 62 5.19 -2.19 12.40
N ALA A 63 6.20 -1.37 12.71
CA ALA A 63 7.15 -0.88 11.72
C ALA A 63 8.03 -2.02 11.22
N ARG A 64 8.57 -2.83 12.14
CA ARG A 64 9.36 -4.01 11.79
C ARG A 64 8.55 -5.02 10.99
N PHE A 65 7.31 -5.29 11.41
CA PHE A 65 6.42 -6.17 10.66
C PHE A 65 6.23 -5.71 9.21
N MET A 66 6.03 -4.40 8.98
CA MET A 66 5.87 -3.85 7.63
C MET A 66 7.15 -3.98 6.80
N VAL A 67 8.33 -3.81 7.41
CA VAL A 67 9.63 -4.01 6.74
C VAL A 67 9.80 -5.48 6.33
N ASP A 68 9.54 -6.41 7.25
CA ASP A 68 9.66 -7.84 6.99
C ASP A 68 8.66 -8.30 5.91
N ALA A 69 7.41 -7.84 5.97
CA ALA A 69 6.39 -8.10 4.95
C ALA A 69 6.74 -7.48 3.57
N SER A 70 7.39 -6.31 3.56
CA SER A 70 7.87 -5.67 2.34
C SER A 70 8.99 -6.48 1.69
N GLN A 71 9.96 -6.96 2.48
CA GLN A 71 11.06 -7.78 1.99
C GLN A 71 10.53 -9.10 1.41
N ALA A 72 9.65 -9.78 2.14
CA ALA A 72 8.97 -10.99 1.68
C ALA A 72 8.24 -10.80 0.34
N CYS A 73 7.53 -9.67 0.18
CA CYS A 73 6.86 -9.35 -1.08
C CYS A 73 7.85 -9.17 -2.24
N VAL A 74 8.98 -8.49 -2.01
CA VAL A 74 10.03 -8.31 -3.02
C VAL A 74 10.65 -9.65 -3.41
N ASP A 75 10.94 -10.52 -2.44
CA ASP A 75 11.50 -11.85 -2.67
C ASP A 75 10.55 -12.75 -3.47
N ALA A 76 9.24 -12.57 -3.28
CA ALA A 76 8.19 -13.21 -4.08
C ALA A 76 7.94 -12.54 -5.46
N GLY A 77 8.75 -11.55 -5.85
CA GLY A 77 8.64 -10.84 -7.13
C GLY A 77 7.46 -9.87 -7.21
N GLY A 78 6.93 -9.45 -6.07
CA GLY A 78 5.89 -8.43 -5.95
C GLY A 78 6.44 -7.00 -6.00
N ARG A 79 5.55 -6.02 -5.89
CA ARG A 79 5.91 -4.60 -5.76
C ARG A 79 5.40 -4.03 -4.45
N VAL A 80 6.21 -3.20 -3.82
CA VAL A 80 5.86 -2.51 -2.57
C VAL A 80 5.69 -1.03 -2.86
N GLU A 81 4.58 -0.48 -2.40
CA GLU A 81 4.32 0.96 -2.45
C GLU A 81 3.90 1.43 -1.05
N PRO A 82 4.34 2.61 -0.59
CA PRO A 82 3.82 3.17 0.66
C PRO A 82 2.33 3.48 0.51
N ASP A 83 1.56 3.25 1.58
CA ASP A 83 0.16 3.62 1.66
C ASP A 83 -0.09 4.41 2.95
N VAL A 84 -0.38 5.69 2.79
CA VAL A 84 -0.55 6.62 3.90
C VAL A 84 -1.77 7.47 3.63
N ASP A 85 -2.65 7.51 4.62
CA ASP A 85 -3.66 8.56 4.74
C ASP A 85 -3.50 9.32 6.06
N GLY A 86 -4.31 10.35 6.30
CA GLY A 86 -4.20 11.18 7.50
C GLY A 86 -4.41 10.42 8.83
N ARG A 87 -4.86 9.17 8.80
CA ARG A 87 -5.15 8.32 9.96
C ARG A 87 -4.31 7.04 9.98
N PHE A 88 -4.07 6.43 8.83
CA PHE A 88 -3.42 5.14 8.68
C PHE A 88 -2.11 5.28 7.90
N ALA A 89 -1.15 4.43 8.24
CA ALA A 89 0.10 4.31 7.51
C ALA A 89 0.47 2.84 7.36
N GLY A 90 1.09 2.49 6.24
CA GLY A 90 1.37 1.12 5.90
C GLY A 90 2.06 0.97 4.56
N VAL A 91 1.99 -0.26 4.06
CA VAL A 91 2.53 -0.67 2.77
C VAL A 91 1.49 -1.45 1.98
N LYS A 92 1.56 -1.29 0.66
CA LYS A 92 0.75 -1.98 -0.33
C LYS A 92 1.64 -2.94 -1.10
N LEU A 93 1.42 -4.23 -0.86
CA LEU A 93 2.15 -5.34 -1.47
C LEU A 93 1.36 -5.83 -2.69
N SER A 94 1.90 -5.69 -3.90
CA SER A 94 1.16 -5.89 -5.15
C SER A 94 1.68 -7.08 -5.93
N PHE A 95 0.77 -7.97 -6.32
CA PHE A 95 0.97 -9.12 -7.19
C PHE A 95 0.13 -8.93 -8.46
N GLY A 96 0.61 -8.06 -9.36
CA GLY A 96 -0.19 -7.59 -10.49
C GLY A 96 -1.37 -6.73 -10.02
N PRO A 97 -2.62 -7.04 -10.39
CA PRO A 97 -3.79 -6.27 -9.95
C PRO A 97 -4.27 -6.62 -8.54
N VAL A 98 -3.75 -7.70 -7.92
CA VAL A 98 -4.12 -8.15 -6.57
C VAL A 98 -3.15 -7.57 -5.55
N ARG A 99 -3.67 -7.13 -4.40
CA ARG A 99 -2.90 -6.36 -3.41
C ARG A 99 -3.15 -6.83 -1.98
N VAL A 100 -2.13 -6.73 -1.13
CA VAL A 100 -2.25 -6.82 0.33
C VAL A 100 -1.91 -5.47 0.93
N PHE A 101 -2.82 -4.93 1.73
CA PHE A 101 -2.61 -3.72 2.50
C PHE A 101 -2.21 -4.11 3.91
N VAL A 102 -0.98 -3.82 4.32
CA VAL A 102 -0.51 -4.02 5.70
C VAL A 102 -0.37 -2.64 6.33
N TYR A 103 -1.24 -2.33 7.29
CA TYR A 103 -1.37 -0.97 7.80
C TYR A 103 -1.66 -0.92 9.31
N THR A 104 -1.36 0.22 9.92
CA THR A 104 -1.68 0.54 11.31
C THR A 104 -2.04 2.02 11.44
N ASP A 105 -2.35 2.48 12.64
CA ASP A 105 -2.56 3.91 12.87
C ASP A 105 -1.24 4.68 12.65
N ALA A 106 -1.28 5.78 11.91
CA ALA A 106 -0.08 6.48 11.44
C ALA A 106 0.90 6.83 12.57
N HIS A 107 0.40 7.24 13.74
CA HIS A 107 1.22 7.61 14.90
C HIS A 107 2.07 6.47 15.47
N ARG A 108 1.79 5.20 15.13
CA ARG A 108 2.54 4.03 15.62
C ARG A 108 3.78 3.73 14.79
N VAL A 109 3.85 4.25 13.56
CA VAL A 109 4.96 4.03 12.62
C VAL A 109 5.56 5.32 12.11
N ALA A 110 4.92 6.47 12.35
CA ALA A 110 5.46 7.78 12.05
C ALA A 110 6.63 8.11 12.97
N THR A 111 7.86 8.03 12.46
CA THR A 111 9.00 8.69 13.10
C THR A 111 8.95 10.18 12.77
N HIS A 112 8.80 11.05 13.78
CA HIS A 112 8.79 12.50 13.59
C HIS A 112 10.06 12.98 12.90
N ARG A 113 9.94 13.50 11.67
CA ARG A 113 10.97 14.37 11.07
C ARG A 113 10.40 15.77 10.92
N VAL A 114 10.82 16.67 11.80
CA VAL A 114 10.55 18.11 11.69
C VAL A 114 11.59 18.71 10.77
N THR A 115 11.17 19.22 9.61
CA THR A 115 12.03 20.05 8.76
C THR A 115 11.34 21.42 8.61
N GLY A 116 11.91 22.47 9.23
CA GLY A 116 11.42 23.86 9.15
C GLY A 116 12.01 24.59 7.92
N THR A 117 11.41 25.69 7.44
CA THR A 117 11.36 26.99 8.14
C THR A 117 9.94 27.59 8.25
N VAL A 118 9.66 28.19 9.42
CA VAL A 118 8.56 29.09 9.86
C VAL A 118 7.43 29.38 8.83
N GLU A 119 6.21 28.95 9.21
CA GLU A 119 4.85 29.20 8.66
C GLU A 119 4.08 28.07 7.95
N LYS A 120 4.71 26.96 7.54
CA LYS A 120 3.96 25.74 7.17
C LYS A 120 4.71 24.50 7.64
N VAL A 121 4.05 23.69 8.47
CA VAL A 121 4.59 22.40 8.90
C VAL A 121 4.28 21.38 7.81
N GLU A 122 5.31 20.95 7.08
CA GLU A 122 5.26 19.76 6.22
C GLU A 122 5.76 18.56 7.03
N TYR A 123 4.97 17.47 7.06
CA TYR A 123 5.38 16.21 7.68
C TYR A 123 5.96 15.30 6.60
N THR A 124 7.11 14.70 6.87
CA THR A 124 7.66 13.60 6.07
C THR A 124 7.58 12.32 6.88
N LEU A 125 6.83 11.34 6.41
CA LEU A 125 6.91 9.97 6.91
C LEU A 125 8.08 9.29 6.21
N THR A 126 9.08 8.87 6.97
CA THR A 126 10.20 8.09 6.46
C THR A 126 10.01 6.66 6.91
N PHE A 127 9.84 5.76 5.95
CA PHE A 127 9.94 4.34 6.18
C PHE A 127 11.35 3.93 5.75
N ASP A 128 12.10 3.24 6.62
CA ASP A 128 13.34 2.57 6.23
C ASP A 128 12.98 1.32 5.42
N LEU A 129 12.45 1.51 4.20
CA LEU A 129 12.15 0.42 3.28
C LEU A 129 13.45 -0.01 2.58
N PRO A 130 13.56 -1.29 2.15
CA PRO A 130 14.65 -1.73 1.30
C PRO A 130 14.79 -0.82 0.07
N GLU A 131 16.01 -0.55 -0.38
CA GLU A 131 16.34 0.43 -1.43
C GLU A 131 15.53 0.24 -2.75
N GLN A 132 15.00 -0.97 -2.97
CA GLN A 132 14.15 -1.33 -4.10
C GLN A 132 12.67 -0.90 -3.99
N ALA A 133 12.21 -0.41 -2.82
CA ALA A 133 10.86 0.10 -2.59
C ALA A 133 10.73 1.62 -2.87
N ALA A 134 11.85 2.31 -3.13
CA ALA A 134 11.89 3.73 -3.41
C ALA A 134 11.86 4.00 -4.92
N ALA A 135 10.82 3.54 -5.61
CA ALA A 135 10.55 3.97 -6.98
C ALA A 135 9.08 4.35 -7.16
N VAL A 136 8.81 5.64 -6.91
CA VAL A 136 8.13 6.60 -7.81
C VAL A 136 7.30 7.57 -6.97
N THR A 137 7.85 8.76 -6.75
CA THR A 137 7.06 9.98 -6.56
C THR A 137 7.21 10.79 -7.84
N ARG A 138 6.17 10.80 -8.68
CA ARG A 138 5.88 11.88 -9.63
C ARG A 138 4.38 12.04 -9.75
#